data_AF-A0A950TD65-F1
#
_entry.id   AF-A0A950TD65-F1
#
_cell.length_a   1.000
_cell.length_b   1.000
_cell.length_c   1.000
_cell.angle_alpha   90.00
_cell.angle_beta   90.00
_cell.angle_gamma   90.00
#
_symmetry.space_group_name_H-M   'P 1'
#
loop_
_entity.id
_entity.type
_entity.pdbx_description
1 polymer ?
#
loop_
_entity_poly.entity_id
_entity_poly.type
_entity_poly.pdbx_seq_one_letter_code
_entity_poly.pdbx_strand_id
1 'polypeptide(L)'
;MATAAIWYESDGYRLEGRPLMGRRVAGQEFLKAFARFARTDRFTAVVRDQQNQGEFLATIRELRPEIPAIVVTPEAMGELADVGCLYFPGPLPNDLAWMRRYFAPRTWSLCGVTHTVSSLRGMKIVADWPLAGFEPWDAMVCTSKAVKDAVERILEARVAQFREQLGATRVPLPRLPLIPLGVDCDRQAEIMRGRDAARASLGIADDEFVVLFVGRLAFNAKAHPFPMYLALQRLAARHKVVLVECGWTDNIGVGRAFNEARARICPSVRSIVLDGRSATEVARAWACADCFCSLSDNVQESFGLTPIEAMASGLPCIVTDWDGYRDTVRDGLDGFRVPTLAPPAGVAADLVLQHVFDVRPYGTYIGHAAAITAVDCEATTAAFERVAGDPELRRQLGASGARRAREAFDWSVVIRAYETLWAELAEIRTAAIRQHPLQAKPVRWAEHLDPFDLFASYPSAMLQAKMHIRLLPDAETDAFEERLSLSIAMNNVMGGDPLPALKQLRDRLRTGPCEVETFLGHYRPADRTRALRGLMLMAKFGLVAIDKP
;
A
#
# COMPACT_ATOMS: atom_id res chain seq x y z
N MET A 1 11.48 -19.61 -10.81
CA MET A 1 10.33 -18.70 -11.04
C MET A 1 10.50 -17.54 -10.07
N ALA A 2 10.42 -16.30 -10.53
CA ALA A 2 10.55 -15.14 -9.64
C ALA A 2 9.20 -14.82 -8.99
N THR A 3 9.19 -14.64 -7.68
CA THR A 3 8.00 -14.32 -6.88
C THR A 3 8.41 -13.34 -5.76
N ALA A 4 7.46 -12.92 -4.93
CA ALA A 4 7.73 -12.07 -3.78
C ALA A 4 7.00 -12.59 -2.53
N ALA A 5 7.62 -12.36 -1.39
CA ALA A 5 6.94 -12.43 -0.10
C ALA A 5 6.06 -11.19 0.03
N ILE A 6 4.84 -11.36 0.52
CA ILE A 6 3.89 -10.27 0.71
C ILE A 6 4.02 -9.73 2.13
N TRP A 7 4.31 -8.44 2.29
CA TRP A 7 4.07 -7.78 3.57
C TRP A 7 2.56 -7.74 3.83
N TYR A 8 2.08 -8.56 4.76
CA TYR A 8 0.66 -8.75 5.01
C TYR A 8 0.22 -8.05 6.29
N GLU A 9 -0.69 -7.09 6.11
CA GLU A 9 -1.47 -6.49 7.17
C GLU A 9 -2.91 -6.38 6.70
N SER A 10 -3.88 -6.77 7.54
CA SER A 10 -5.30 -6.75 7.18
C SER A 10 -5.77 -5.40 6.63
N ASP A 11 -5.17 -4.27 7.05
CA ASP A 11 -5.51 -2.94 6.53
C ASP A 11 -5.26 -2.77 5.04
N GLY A 12 -4.25 -3.45 4.49
CA GLY A 12 -3.88 -3.38 3.08
C GLY A 12 -4.73 -4.27 2.17
N TYR A 13 -5.35 -5.33 2.70
CA TYR A 13 -5.93 -6.41 1.89
C TYR A 13 -7.39 -6.76 2.20
N ARG A 14 -8.02 -6.14 3.21
CA ARG A 14 -9.41 -6.43 3.59
C ARG A 14 -10.33 -5.23 3.52
N LEU A 15 -11.58 -5.50 3.14
CA LEU A 15 -12.67 -4.52 3.09
C LEU A 15 -13.65 -4.66 4.27
N GLU A 16 -13.82 -5.87 4.83
CA GLU A 16 -14.81 -6.10 5.90
C GLU A 16 -14.50 -5.29 7.16
N GLY A 17 -15.53 -4.59 7.68
CA GLY A 17 -15.42 -3.78 8.90
C GLY A 17 -14.54 -2.53 8.78
N ARG A 18 -14.13 -2.14 7.56
CA ARG A 18 -13.24 -0.98 7.31
C ARG A 18 -13.85 0.03 6.33
N PRO A 19 -13.48 1.32 6.40
CA PRO A 19 -13.87 2.30 5.40
C PRO A 19 -13.45 1.91 3.98
N LEU A 20 -14.37 2.03 3.01
CA LEU A 20 -14.08 1.70 1.62
C LEU A 20 -13.14 2.77 1.00
N MET A 21 -11.92 2.34 0.69
CA MET A 21 -10.85 3.19 0.15
C MET A 21 -10.21 2.52 -1.06
N GLY A 22 -9.89 3.30 -2.10
CA GLY A 22 -9.30 2.77 -3.35
C GLY A 22 -8.06 1.91 -3.12
N ARG A 23 -7.16 2.32 -2.20
CA ARG A 23 -5.97 1.52 -1.83
C ARG A 23 -6.31 0.13 -1.27
N ARG A 24 -7.42 0.00 -0.53
CA ARG A 24 -7.84 -1.29 0.07
C ARG A 24 -8.51 -2.18 -0.97
N VAL A 25 -9.29 -1.60 -1.88
CA VAL A 25 -9.86 -2.32 -3.03
C VAL A 25 -8.73 -2.85 -3.90
N ALA A 26 -7.76 -2.00 -4.26
CA ALA A 26 -6.60 -2.41 -5.05
C ALA A 26 -5.79 -3.52 -4.38
N GLY A 27 -5.52 -3.41 -3.07
CA GLY A 27 -4.78 -4.43 -2.33
C GLY A 27 -5.52 -5.77 -2.22
N GLN A 28 -6.82 -5.76 -1.91
CA GLN A 28 -7.62 -6.99 -1.85
C GLN A 28 -7.66 -7.69 -3.21
N GLU A 29 -7.93 -6.95 -4.29
CA GLU A 29 -8.01 -7.51 -5.63
C GLU A 29 -6.62 -7.98 -6.12
N PHE A 30 -5.54 -7.26 -5.77
CA PHE A 30 -4.18 -7.71 -6.00
C PHE A 30 -3.90 -9.04 -5.31
N LEU A 31 -4.25 -9.22 -4.03
CA LEU A 31 -3.99 -10.48 -3.32
C LEU A 31 -4.77 -11.65 -3.93
N LYS A 32 -6.04 -11.43 -4.29
CA LYS A 32 -6.85 -12.45 -4.99
C LYS A 32 -6.23 -12.80 -6.35
N ALA A 33 -5.84 -11.80 -7.12
CA ALA A 33 -5.19 -11.97 -8.41
C ALA A 33 -3.83 -12.67 -8.29
N PHE A 34 -3.03 -12.30 -7.30
CA PHE A 34 -1.74 -12.91 -7.02
C PHE A 34 -1.91 -14.39 -6.67
N ALA A 35 -2.86 -14.72 -5.79
CA ALA A 35 -3.21 -16.11 -5.52
C ALA A 35 -3.65 -16.85 -6.80
N ARG A 36 -4.52 -16.26 -7.63
CA ARG A 36 -5.06 -16.88 -8.83
C ARG A 36 -4.03 -17.08 -9.96
N PHE A 37 -3.17 -16.11 -10.21
CA PHE A 37 -2.36 -16.05 -11.45
C PHE A 37 -0.85 -16.21 -11.26
N ALA A 38 -0.33 -16.08 -10.03
CA ALA A 38 1.10 -16.21 -9.77
C ALA A 38 1.60 -17.64 -10.02
N ARG A 39 2.77 -17.73 -10.65
CA ARG A 39 3.54 -18.95 -10.89
C ARG A 39 4.53 -19.14 -9.74
N THR A 40 4.04 -19.75 -8.67
CA THR A 40 4.82 -20.03 -7.46
C THR A 40 4.59 -21.45 -6.97
N ASP A 41 5.58 -22.04 -6.30
CA ASP A 41 5.47 -23.33 -5.61
C ASP A 41 5.01 -23.17 -4.15
N ARG A 42 5.05 -21.94 -3.63
CA ARG A 42 4.59 -21.55 -2.29
C ARG A 42 4.19 -20.09 -2.24
N PHE A 43 3.27 -19.72 -1.37
CA PHE A 43 2.99 -18.32 -1.02
C PHE A 43 3.70 -17.96 0.28
N THR A 44 4.37 -16.81 0.32
CA THR A 44 5.08 -16.35 1.51
C THR A 44 4.55 -14.99 1.95
N ALA A 45 4.31 -14.81 3.24
CA ALA A 45 3.99 -13.51 3.81
C ALA A 45 4.88 -13.16 4.99
N VAL A 46 5.18 -11.87 5.14
CA VAL A 46 5.73 -11.30 6.38
C VAL A 46 4.56 -10.77 7.20
N VAL A 47 4.43 -11.23 8.44
CA VAL A 47 3.32 -10.88 9.35
C VAL A 47 3.87 -10.49 10.71
N ARG A 48 3.21 -9.54 11.40
CA ARG A 48 3.68 -9.03 12.70
C ARG A 48 3.03 -9.71 13.91
N ASP A 49 1.90 -10.37 13.70
CA ASP A 49 1.09 -10.95 14.77
C ASP A 49 0.32 -12.20 14.30
N GLN A 50 -0.17 -12.95 15.28
CA GLN A 50 -0.86 -14.22 15.05
C GLN A 50 -2.21 -14.03 14.33
N GLN A 51 -2.87 -12.87 14.47
CA GLN A 51 -4.12 -12.59 13.77
C GLN A 51 -3.87 -12.47 12.26
N ASN A 52 -2.92 -11.63 11.86
CA ASN A 52 -2.51 -11.44 10.48
C ASN A 52 -2.01 -12.76 9.84
N GLN A 53 -1.28 -13.58 10.60
CA GLN A 53 -0.90 -14.93 10.18
C GLN A 53 -2.12 -15.79 9.85
N GLY A 54 -3.08 -15.89 10.77
CA GLY A 54 -4.29 -16.69 10.58
C GLY A 54 -5.10 -16.24 9.36
N GLU A 55 -5.25 -14.94 9.19
CA GLU A 55 -5.99 -14.35 8.07
C GLU A 55 -5.33 -14.61 6.70
N PHE A 56 -4.02 -14.41 6.58
CA PHE A 56 -3.30 -14.69 5.34
C PHE A 56 -3.40 -16.17 4.95
N LEU A 57 -3.14 -17.07 5.89
CA LEU A 57 -3.20 -18.51 5.65
C LEU A 57 -4.61 -18.99 5.27
N ALA A 58 -5.65 -18.44 5.89
CA ALA A 58 -7.04 -18.74 5.55
C ALA A 58 -7.37 -18.28 4.12
N THR A 59 -6.97 -17.05 3.77
CA THR A 59 -7.21 -16.46 2.44
C THR A 59 -6.56 -17.28 1.33
N ILE A 60 -5.28 -17.66 1.49
CA ILE A 60 -4.60 -18.48 0.48
C ILE A 60 -5.20 -19.89 0.40
N ARG A 61 -5.57 -20.49 1.54
CA ARG A 61 -6.20 -21.82 1.56
C ARG A 61 -7.56 -21.84 0.85
N GLU A 62 -8.33 -20.75 0.97
CA GLU A 62 -9.60 -20.60 0.25
C GLU A 62 -9.39 -20.46 -1.26
N LEU A 63 -8.39 -19.67 -1.68
CA LEU A 63 -8.18 -19.34 -3.09
C LEU A 63 -7.36 -20.37 -3.86
N ARG A 64 -6.38 -21.02 -3.22
CA ARG A 64 -5.37 -21.93 -3.80
C ARG A 64 -4.96 -23.03 -2.81
N PRO A 65 -5.88 -23.92 -2.39
CA PRO A 65 -5.62 -24.93 -1.36
C PRO A 65 -4.48 -25.90 -1.69
N GLU A 66 -4.13 -26.05 -2.97
CA GLU A 66 -3.10 -26.97 -3.46
C GLU A 66 -1.66 -26.43 -3.35
N ILE A 67 -1.48 -25.14 -3.07
CA ILE A 67 -0.16 -24.52 -2.90
C ILE A 67 0.08 -24.17 -1.43
N PRO A 68 1.22 -24.58 -0.83
CA PRO A 68 1.53 -24.25 0.56
C PRO A 68 1.69 -22.75 0.77
N ALA A 69 1.23 -22.27 1.93
CA ALA A 69 1.44 -20.91 2.40
C ALA A 69 2.33 -20.92 3.66
N ILE A 70 3.37 -20.08 3.67
CA ILE A 70 4.30 -19.93 4.78
C ILE A 70 4.33 -18.49 5.26
N VAL A 71 4.65 -18.29 6.53
CA VAL A 71 4.79 -16.97 7.14
C VAL A 71 6.19 -16.79 7.73
N VAL A 72 6.70 -15.57 7.60
CA VAL A 72 7.98 -15.14 8.16
C VAL A 72 7.69 -14.04 9.18
N THR A 73 8.26 -14.16 10.37
CA THR A 73 8.13 -13.14 11.42
C THR A 73 9.21 -12.06 11.27
N PRO A 74 9.07 -10.88 11.90
CA PRO A 74 10.08 -9.82 11.84
C PRO A 74 11.48 -10.25 12.32
N GLU A 75 11.57 -11.22 13.24
CA GLU A 75 12.83 -11.75 13.75
C GLU A 75 13.51 -12.72 12.78
N ALA A 76 12.75 -13.29 11.84
CA ALA A 76 13.19 -14.29 10.87
C ALA A 76 13.37 -13.73 9.45
N MET A 77 13.41 -12.40 9.29
CA MET A 77 13.42 -11.79 7.94
C MET A 77 14.65 -12.12 7.10
N GLY A 78 15.71 -12.70 7.69
CA GLY A 78 16.80 -13.31 6.93
C GLY A 78 16.35 -14.42 5.97
N GLU A 79 15.25 -15.13 6.27
CA GLU A 79 14.66 -16.19 5.44
C GLU A 79 14.12 -15.67 4.11
N LEU A 80 13.91 -14.35 3.97
CA LEU A 80 13.52 -13.74 2.69
C LEU A 80 14.58 -13.89 1.60
N ALA A 81 15.81 -14.29 1.95
CA ALA A 81 16.82 -14.70 0.98
C ALA A 81 16.34 -15.81 0.04
N ASP A 82 15.49 -16.73 0.52
CA ASP A 82 14.97 -17.86 -0.27
C ASP A 82 13.92 -17.41 -1.31
N VAL A 83 13.22 -16.31 -1.03
CA VAL A 83 12.19 -15.75 -1.92
C VAL A 83 12.78 -14.70 -2.86
N GLY A 84 13.71 -13.89 -2.36
CA GLY A 84 14.46 -12.91 -3.15
C GLY A 84 13.75 -11.57 -3.39
N CYS A 85 12.51 -11.38 -2.95
CA CYS A 85 11.82 -10.09 -3.00
C CYS A 85 10.77 -9.97 -1.89
N LEU A 86 10.64 -8.77 -1.32
CA LEU A 86 9.56 -8.39 -0.40
C LEU A 86 8.69 -7.33 -1.06
N TYR A 87 7.42 -7.66 -1.30
CA TYR A 87 6.40 -6.73 -1.78
C TYR A 87 5.72 -6.01 -0.61
N PHE A 88 5.58 -4.70 -0.71
CA PHE A 88 4.90 -3.86 0.27
C PHE A 88 3.70 -3.13 -0.39
N PRO A 89 2.47 -3.22 0.15
CA PRO A 89 1.26 -2.66 -0.45
C PRO A 89 1.12 -1.15 -0.20
N GLY A 90 2.17 -0.40 -0.49
CA GLY A 90 2.24 1.04 -0.25
C GLY A 90 3.61 1.61 -0.60
N PRO A 91 3.81 2.92 -0.36
CA PRO A 91 5.12 3.51 -0.46
C PRO A 91 6.11 2.79 0.48
N LEU A 92 7.22 2.29 -0.06
CA LEU A 92 8.33 1.68 0.67
C LEU A 92 8.73 2.51 1.89
N PRO A 93 8.51 1.99 3.12
CA PRO A 93 9.04 2.60 4.33
C PRO A 93 10.57 2.52 4.34
N ASN A 94 11.20 3.58 4.83
CA ASN A 94 12.66 3.67 4.93
C ASN A 94 13.24 2.55 5.82
N ASP A 95 12.52 2.21 6.88
CA ASP A 95 12.88 1.18 7.84
C ASP A 95 13.09 -0.19 7.18
N LEU A 96 12.37 -0.52 6.10
CA LEU A 96 12.56 -1.80 5.41
C LEU A 96 13.93 -1.91 4.75
N ALA A 97 14.45 -0.80 4.21
CA ALA A 97 15.77 -0.77 3.60
C ALA A 97 16.87 -0.92 4.66
N TRP A 98 16.74 -0.23 5.79
CA TRP A 98 17.67 -0.40 6.91
C TRP A 98 17.60 -1.80 7.54
N MET A 99 16.40 -2.33 7.73
CA MET A 99 16.18 -3.68 8.25
C MET A 99 16.78 -4.75 7.34
N ARG A 100 16.67 -4.62 6.01
CA ARG A 100 17.40 -5.51 5.09
C ARG A 100 18.90 -5.47 5.35
N ARG A 101 19.47 -4.29 5.60
CA ARG A 101 20.90 -4.14 5.89
C ARG A 101 21.32 -4.79 7.21
N TYR A 102 20.42 -4.84 8.18
CA TYR A 102 20.65 -5.52 9.45
C TYR A 102 20.77 -7.04 9.28
N PHE A 103 19.85 -7.66 8.53
CA PHE A 103 19.81 -9.12 8.37
C PHE A 103 20.76 -9.63 7.28
N ALA A 104 20.60 -9.14 6.05
CA ALA A 104 21.38 -9.59 4.91
C ALA A 104 21.29 -8.52 3.78
N PRO A 105 22.22 -7.55 3.73
CA PRO A 105 22.08 -6.30 2.98
C PRO A 105 21.81 -6.43 1.48
N ARG A 106 21.96 -7.62 0.90
CA ARG A 106 21.91 -7.84 -0.55
C ARG A 106 21.23 -9.15 -0.98
N THR A 107 20.50 -9.84 -0.11
CA THR A 107 19.92 -11.15 -0.48
C THR A 107 18.51 -11.04 -1.08
N TRP A 108 17.76 -9.98 -0.78
CA TRP A 108 16.46 -9.71 -1.39
C TRP A 108 16.28 -8.24 -1.82
N SER A 109 15.32 -8.05 -2.73
CA SER A 109 14.85 -6.74 -3.19
C SER A 109 13.62 -6.27 -2.41
N LEU A 110 13.41 -4.96 -2.38
CA LEU A 110 12.19 -4.34 -1.90
C LEU A 110 11.36 -3.84 -3.09
N CYS A 111 10.08 -4.15 -3.10
CA CYS A 111 9.14 -3.70 -4.13
C CYS A 111 7.91 -3.07 -3.47
N GLY A 112 7.73 -1.76 -3.59
CA GLY A 112 6.51 -1.08 -3.14
C GLY A 112 5.57 -0.79 -4.30
N VAL A 113 4.38 -0.28 -3.97
CA VAL A 113 3.45 0.32 -4.95
C VAL A 113 2.81 1.56 -4.32
N THR A 114 2.67 2.63 -5.08
CA THR A 114 1.97 3.83 -4.59
C THR A 114 0.54 3.93 -5.13
N HIS A 115 -0.41 4.31 -4.27
CA HIS A 115 -1.80 4.60 -4.66
C HIS A 115 -2.12 6.10 -4.57
N THR A 116 -1.28 6.88 -3.89
CA THR A 116 -1.37 8.34 -3.82
C THR A 116 -0.03 8.87 -3.29
N VAL A 117 0.41 10.01 -3.82
CA VAL A 117 1.63 10.68 -3.37
C VAL A 117 1.37 12.11 -2.86
N SER A 118 0.12 12.58 -2.88
CA SER A 118 -0.25 13.95 -2.51
C SER A 118 -0.39 14.18 -1.00
N SER A 119 -0.34 13.13 -0.17
CA SER A 119 -0.31 13.27 1.29
C SER A 119 1.07 13.66 1.82
N LEU A 120 1.12 14.51 2.85
CA LEU A 120 2.37 14.92 3.51
C LEU A 120 3.24 13.72 3.94
N ARG A 121 2.61 12.69 4.51
CA ARG A 121 3.30 11.45 4.92
C ARG A 121 3.91 10.73 3.73
N GLY A 122 3.17 10.58 2.63
CA GLY A 122 3.67 9.94 1.42
C GLY A 122 4.84 10.72 0.81
N MET A 123 4.71 12.04 0.69
CA MET A 123 5.79 12.90 0.20
C MET A 123 7.04 12.82 1.07
N LYS A 124 6.90 12.81 2.40
CA LYS A 124 8.03 12.68 3.33
C LYS A 124 8.75 11.34 3.21
N ILE A 125 8.01 10.23 3.09
CA ILE A 125 8.61 8.91 2.87
C ILE A 125 9.50 8.93 1.62
N VAL A 126 8.96 9.38 0.48
CA VAL A 126 9.71 9.47 -0.79
C VAL A 126 10.91 10.41 -0.66
N ALA A 127 10.71 11.59 -0.08
CA ALA A 127 11.76 12.59 0.10
C ALA A 127 12.90 12.10 0.99
N ASP A 128 12.70 11.10 1.84
CA ASP A 128 13.72 10.60 2.76
C ASP A 128 14.41 9.32 2.22
N TRP A 129 14.02 8.79 1.05
CA TRP A 129 14.69 7.64 0.42
C TRP A 129 16.19 7.81 0.15
N PRO A 130 16.68 8.99 -0.27
CA PRO A 130 18.11 9.24 -0.35
C PRO A 130 18.90 8.90 0.93
N LEU A 131 18.24 8.87 2.10
CA LEU A 131 18.84 8.52 3.38
C LEU A 131 18.66 7.04 3.77
N ALA A 132 17.68 6.33 3.20
CA ALA A 132 17.19 5.05 3.71
C ALA A 132 18.02 3.82 3.31
N GLY A 133 19.08 3.99 2.52
CA GLY A 133 19.93 2.86 2.08
C GLY A 133 19.25 1.91 1.09
N PHE A 134 18.31 2.43 0.28
CA PHE A 134 17.79 1.74 -0.90
C PHE A 134 18.91 1.47 -1.91
N GLU A 135 18.71 0.44 -2.73
CA GLU A 135 19.68 -0.02 -3.71
C GLU A 135 19.04 -0.08 -5.11
N PRO A 136 19.83 -0.09 -6.20
CA PRO A 136 19.30 -0.08 -7.57
C PRO A 136 18.44 -1.29 -7.96
N TRP A 137 18.44 -2.36 -7.15
CA TRP A 137 17.58 -3.52 -7.28
C TRP A 137 16.32 -3.44 -6.40
N ASP A 138 16.00 -2.29 -5.84
CA ASP A 138 14.71 -2.01 -5.23
C ASP A 138 13.82 -1.27 -6.23
N ALA A 139 12.50 -1.31 -6.02
CA ALA A 139 11.54 -0.64 -6.88
C ALA A 139 10.35 -0.07 -6.12
N MET A 140 9.85 1.07 -6.58
CA MET A 140 8.50 1.53 -6.30
C MET A 140 7.70 1.50 -7.60
N VAL A 141 6.68 0.66 -7.65
CA VAL A 141 5.73 0.67 -8.75
C VAL A 141 4.91 1.96 -8.73
N CYS A 142 4.99 2.69 -9.84
CA CYS A 142 4.15 3.84 -10.14
C CYS A 142 2.97 3.36 -11.01
N THR A 143 1.74 3.62 -10.57
CA THR A 143 0.54 3.17 -11.28
C THR A 143 0.24 3.96 -12.55
N SER A 144 0.74 5.20 -12.61
CA SER A 144 0.62 6.10 -13.74
C SER A 144 1.91 6.88 -13.94
N LYS A 145 2.08 7.46 -15.13
CA LYS A 145 3.13 8.40 -15.47
C LYS A 145 3.07 9.66 -14.61
N ALA A 146 1.88 10.20 -14.35
CA ALA A 146 1.77 11.41 -13.53
C ALA A 146 2.17 11.17 -12.06
N VAL A 147 1.88 10.00 -11.50
CA VAL A 147 2.43 9.56 -10.21
C VAL A 147 3.96 9.48 -10.26
N LYS A 148 4.52 8.88 -11.32
CA LYS A 148 5.96 8.78 -11.50
C LYS A 148 6.60 10.17 -11.57
N ASP A 149 6.07 11.07 -12.39
CA ASP A 149 6.54 12.45 -12.55
C ASP A 149 6.51 13.20 -11.20
N ALA A 150 5.49 12.98 -10.37
CA ALA A 150 5.39 13.58 -9.04
C ALA A 150 6.46 13.04 -8.06
N VAL A 151 6.71 11.73 -8.06
CA VAL A 151 7.78 11.09 -7.26
C VAL A 151 9.15 11.60 -7.70
N GLU A 152 9.40 11.66 -9.01
CA GLU A 152 10.66 12.16 -9.58
C GLU A 152 10.92 13.60 -9.15
N ARG A 153 9.92 14.50 -9.22
CA ARG A 153 10.06 15.89 -8.75
C ARG A 153 10.42 16.00 -7.27
N ILE A 154 9.83 15.17 -6.41
CA ILE A 154 10.17 15.15 -4.97
C ILE A 154 11.62 14.71 -4.77
N LEU A 155 12.04 13.63 -5.44
CA LEU A 155 13.39 13.11 -5.35
C LEU A 155 14.42 14.08 -5.91
N GLU A 156 14.15 14.70 -7.06
CA GLU A 156 15.00 15.73 -7.68
C GLU A 156 15.24 16.90 -6.73
N ALA A 157 14.16 17.42 -6.11
CA ALA A 157 14.26 18.51 -5.14
C ALA A 157 15.13 18.11 -3.92
N ARG A 158 14.94 16.90 -3.37
CA ARG A 158 15.76 16.43 -2.24
C ARG A 158 17.22 16.22 -2.65
N VAL A 159 17.47 15.58 -3.78
CA VAL A 159 18.83 15.31 -4.25
C VAL A 159 19.57 16.62 -4.53
N ALA A 160 18.89 17.62 -5.08
CA ALA A 160 19.45 18.97 -5.24
C ALA A 160 19.85 19.56 -3.89
N GLN A 161 18.98 19.48 -2.88
CA GLN A 161 19.28 19.94 -1.52
C GLN A 161 20.53 19.22 -0.94
N PHE A 162 20.67 17.91 -1.11
CA PHE A 162 21.83 17.17 -0.59
C PHE A 162 23.12 17.45 -1.34
N ARG A 163 23.05 17.72 -2.65
CA ARG A 163 24.21 18.17 -3.42
C ARG A 163 24.71 19.51 -2.90
N GLU A 164 23.80 20.45 -2.67
CA GLU A 164 24.13 21.78 -2.16
C GLU A 164 24.69 21.73 -0.73
N GLN A 165 24.02 21.02 0.19
CA GLN A 165 24.35 21.06 1.61
C GLN A 165 25.51 20.13 2.00
N LEU A 166 25.63 18.97 1.34
CA LEU A 166 26.54 17.90 1.75
C LEU A 166 27.60 17.55 0.69
N GLY A 167 27.56 18.17 -0.50
CA GLY A 167 28.43 17.79 -1.62
C GLY A 167 28.17 16.35 -2.11
N ALA A 168 26.95 15.84 -1.95
CA ALA A 168 26.63 14.45 -2.27
C ALA A 168 26.82 14.13 -3.76
N THR A 169 27.72 13.21 -4.08
CA THR A 169 28.02 12.79 -5.46
C THR A 169 27.28 11.53 -5.91
N ARG A 170 26.83 10.71 -4.96
CA ARG A 170 26.11 9.45 -5.22
C ARG A 170 24.90 9.32 -4.30
N VAL A 171 23.73 9.15 -4.89
CA VAL A 171 22.47 8.88 -4.18
C VAL A 171 21.80 7.68 -4.84
N PRO A 172 21.97 6.45 -4.30
CA PRO A 172 21.25 5.30 -4.82
C PRO A 172 19.76 5.45 -4.52
N LEU A 173 18.93 5.10 -5.51
CA LEU A 173 17.48 5.21 -5.45
C LEU A 173 16.85 3.93 -6.00
N PRO A 174 15.64 3.57 -5.52
CA PRO A 174 14.87 2.50 -6.13
C PRO A 174 14.44 2.86 -7.56
N ARG A 175 14.20 1.85 -8.39
CA ARG A 175 13.61 2.02 -9.73
C ARG A 175 12.14 2.45 -9.62
N LEU A 176 11.65 3.16 -10.63
CA LEU A 176 10.25 3.62 -10.73
C LEU A 176 9.53 2.98 -11.95
N PRO A 177 9.33 1.64 -11.97
CA PRO A 177 8.62 0.98 -13.06
C PRO A 177 7.16 1.43 -13.11
N LEU A 178 6.61 1.50 -14.32
CA LEU A 178 5.19 1.74 -14.55
C LEU A 178 4.47 0.40 -14.66
N ILE A 179 3.65 0.05 -13.67
CA ILE A 179 2.76 -1.11 -13.73
C ILE A 179 1.37 -0.63 -13.29
N PRO A 180 0.33 -0.76 -14.15
CA PRO A 180 -1.00 -0.28 -13.84
C PRO A 180 -1.65 -1.11 -12.72
N LEU A 181 -2.74 -0.60 -12.16
CA LEU A 181 -3.64 -1.45 -11.37
C LEU A 181 -4.48 -2.33 -12.28
N GLY A 182 -5.00 -3.43 -11.73
CA GLY A 182 -5.74 -4.42 -12.48
C GLY A 182 -7.26 -4.37 -12.30
N VAL A 183 -7.97 -5.03 -13.22
CA VAL A 183 -9.41 -5.30 -13.19
C VAL A 183 -9.68 -6.77 -13.55
N ASP A 184 -10.72 -7.36 -12.95
CA ASP A 184 -11.20 -8.70 -13.34
C ASP A 184 -12.18 -8.56 -14.52
N CYS A 185 -11.66 -8.75 -15.75
CA CYS A 185 -12.47 -8.57 -16.95
C CYS A 185 -13.58 -9.63 -17.09
N ASP A 186 -13.39 -10.83 -16.55
CA ASP A 186 -14.38 -11.90 -16.62
C ASP A 186 -15.56 -11.62 -15.69
N ARG A 187 -15.28 -11.13 -14.48
CA ARG A 187 -16.31 -10.68 -13.54
C ARG A 187 -17.14 -9.54 -14.13
N GLN A 188 -16.49 -8.56 -14.78
CA GLN A 188 -17.23 -7.46 -15.40
C GLN A 188 -18.09 -7.94 -16.56
N ALA A 189 -17.57 -8.83 -17.41
CA ALA A 189 -18.36 -9.42 -18.49
C ALA A 189 -19.60 -10.18 -17.98
N GLU A 190 -19.50 -10.86 -16.84
CA GLU A 190 -20.63 -11.52 -16.18
C GLU A 190 -21.69 -10.52 -15.70
N ILE A 191 -21.29 -9.43 -15.05
CA ILE A 191 -22.20 -8.35 -14.61
C ILE A 191 -22.99 -7.79 -15.80
N MET A 192 -22.32 -7.56 -16.94
CA MET A 192 -22.96 -6.95 -18.12
C MET A 192 -24.02 -7.85 -18.77
N ARG A 193 -24.02 -9.17 -18.51
CA ARG A 193 -25.12 -10.07 -18.96
C ARG A 193 -26.45 -9.74 -18.27
N GLY A 194 -26.41 -9.06 -17.12
CA GLY A 194 -27.58 -8.66 -16.35
C GLY A 194 -28.23 -7.33 -16.77
N ARG A 195 -27.85 -6.75 -17.92
CA ARG A 195 -28.30 -5.41 -18.37
C ARG A 195 -29.81 -5.23 -18.33
N ASP A 196 -30.56 -6.11 -18.99
CA ASP A 196 -32.01 -5.96 -19.14
C ASP A 196 -32.71 -6.04 -17.77
N ALA A 197 -32.28 -6.97 -16.93
CA ALA A 197 -32.78 -7.10 -15.56
C ALA A 197 -32.45 -5.86 -14.71
N ALA A 198 -31.24 -5.31 -14.85
CA ALA A 198 -30.83 -4.09 -14.14
C ALA A 198 -31.69 -2.89 -14.56
N ARG A 199 -31.88 -2.66 -15.87
CA ARG A 199 -32.72 -1.56 -16.38
C ARG A 199 -34.17 -1.72 -15.93
N ALA A 200 -34.74 -2.91 -16.04
CA ALA A 200 -36.10 -3.21 -15.58
C ALA A 200 -36.27 -2.93 -14.07
N SER A 201 -35.32 -3.38 -13.24
CA SER A 201 -35.37 -3.18 -11.79
C SER A 201 -35.28 -1.72 -11.35
N LEU A 202 -34.66 -0.87 -12.18
CA LEU A 202 -34.51 0.56 -11.93
C LEU A 202 -35.58 1.41 -12.65
N GLY A 203 -36.49 0.75 -13.38
CA GLY A 203 -37.52 1.41 -14.19
C GLY A 203 -36.93 2.31 -15.27
N ILE A 204 -35.82 1.88 -15.90
CA ILE A 204 -35.17 2.60 -17.00
C ILE A 204 -35.72 2.08 -18.32
N ALA A 205 -36.31 2.95 -19.13
CA ALA A 205 -36.86 2.61 -20.45
C ALA A 205 -35.76 2.46 -21.51
N ASP A 206 -36.01 1.72 -22.58
CA ASP A 206 -34.98 1.41 -23.62
C ASP A 206 -34.44 2.65 -24.35
N ASP A 207 -35.23 3.74 -24.42
CA ASP A 207 -34.86 5.00 -25.05
C ASP A 207 -34.20 6.02 -24.11
N GLU A 208 -34.07 5.69 -22.81
CA GLU A 208 -33.33 6.51 -21.85
C GLU A 208 -31.82 6.24 -21.94
N PHE A 209 -31.04 7.31 -22.09
CA PHE A 209 -29.58 7.27 -22.10
C PHE A 209 -29.04 7.40 -20.68
N VAL A 210 -28.34 6.36 -20.21
CA VAL A 210 -27.88 6.25 -18.82
C VAL A 210 -26.41 6.64 -18.69
N VAL A 211 -26.14 7.72 -17.96
CA VAL A 211 -24.78 8.14 -17.58
C VAL A 211 -24.48 7.63 -16.17
N LEU A 212 -23.39 6.89 -16.03
CA LEU A 212 -22.97 6.30 -14.77
C LEU A 212 -21.77 7.06 -14.18
N PHE A 213 -21.89 7.44 -12.90
CA PHE A 213 -20.76 7.74 -12.04
C PHE A 213 -20.66 6.67 -10.94
N VAL A 214 -19.47 6.07 -10.78
CA VAL A 214 -19.18 5.14 -9.69
C VAL A 214 -18.04 5.67 -8.84
N GLY A 215 -18.27 5.74 -7.53
CA GLY A 215 -17.25 6.17 -6.58
C GLY A 215 -17.84 6.93 -5.40
N ARG A 216 -16.97 7.33 -4.47
CA ARG A 216 -17.39 8.17 -3.35
C ARG A 216 -17.86 9.53 -3.86
N LEU A 217 -19.02 9.98 -3.41
CA LEU A 217 -19.59 11.29 -3.72
C LEU A 217 -18.95 12.34 -2.79
N ALA A 218 -17.71 12.71 -3.11
CA ALA A 218 -16.87 13.60 -2.30
C ALA A 218 -16.21 14.66 -3.19
N PHE A 219 -16.77 15.87 -3.22
CA PHE A 219 -16.27 16.97 -4.06
C PHE A 219 -14.86 17.44 -3.70
N ASN A 220 -14.42 17.21 -2.45
CA ASN A 220 -13.09 17.60 -1.98
C ASN A 220 -11.99 16.58 -2.32
N ALA A 221 -12.34 15.37 -2.78
CA ALA A 221 -11.40 14.28 -2.97
C ALA A 221 -11.59 13.46 -4.24
N LYS A 222 -12.70 13.64 -4.97
CA LYS A 222 -13.05 12.85 -6.15
C LYS A 222 -13.31 13.70 -7.39
N ALA A 223 -14.44 14.40 -7.39
CA ALA A 223 -14.83 15.26 -8.49
C ALA A 223 -15.84 16.28 -7.99
N HIS A 224 -15.69 17.54 -8.39
CA HIS A 224 -16.77 18.50 -8.22
C HIS A 224 -17.94 18.14 -9.17
N PRO A 225 -19.19 18.04 -8.70
CA PRO A 225 -20.30 17.54 -9.53
C PRO A 225 -20.78 18.53 -10.61
N PHE A 226 -20.50 19.83 -10.42
CA PHE A 226 -21.05 20.90 -11.25
C PHE A 226 -20.80 20.74 -12.76
N PRO A 227 -19.57 20.45 -13.26
CA PRO A 227 -19.33 20.29 -14.69
C PRO A 227 -20.16 19.16 -15.30
N MET A 228 -20.26 18.02 -14.61
CA MET A 228 -21.06 16.88 -15.05
C MET A 228 -22.54 17.24 -15.09
N TYR A 229 -23.08 17.83 -14.00
CA TYR A 229 -24.50 18.17 -13.93
C TYR A 229 -24.90 19.22 -14.97
N LEU A 230 -24.08 20.26 -15.16
CA LEU A 230 -24.34 21.28 -16.18
C LEU A 230 -24.36 20.68 -17.59
N ALA A 231 -23.40 19.80 -17.90
CA ALA A 231 -23.34 19.14 -19.21
C ALA A 231 -24.53 18.19 -19.44
N LEU A 232 -24.95 17.44 -18.41
CA LEU A 232 -26.14 16.57 -18.50
C LEU A 232 -27.43 17.37 -18.64
N GLN A 233 -27.55 18.52 -17.98
CA GLN A 233 -28.70 19.42 -18.15
C GLN A 233 -28.80 19.92 -19.59
N ARG A 234 -27.67 20.25 -20.22
CA ARG A 234 -27.62 20.63 -21.63
C ARG A 234 -27.99 19.47 -22.55
N LEU A 235 -27.49 18.27 -22.27
CA LEU A 235 -27.83 17.04 -23.01
C LEU A 235 -29.34 16.72 -22.94
N ALA A 236 -29.96 16.94 -21.78
CA ALA A 236 -31.38 16.68 -21.55
C ALA A 236 -32.33 17.52 -22.42
N ALA A 237 -31.83 18.58 -23.09
CA ALA A 237 -32.61 19.34 -24.06
C ALA A 237 -32.92 18.53 -25.34
N ARG A 238 -32.16 17.46 -25.62
CA ARG A 238 -32.24 16.65 -26.85
C ARG A 238 -32.43 15.16 -26.59
N HIS A 239 -32.11 14.68 -25.39
CA HIS A 239 -32.16 13.26 -25.03
C HIS A 239 -32.90 13.05 -23.71
N LYS A 240 -33.50 11.87 -23.52
CA LYS A 240 -33.97 11.42 -22.21
C LYS A 240 -32.78 10.90 -21.43
N VAL A 241 -32.33 11.65 -20.43
CA VAL A 241 -31.09 11.36 -19.69
C VAL A 241 -31.42 10.86 -18.30
N VAL A 242 -30.79 9.74 -17.92
CA VAL A 242 -30.78 9.22 -16.56
C VAL A 242 -29.36 9.30 -16.03
N LEU A 243 -29.15 9.98 -14.91
CA LEU A 243 -27.90 9.95 -14.16
C LEU A 243 -28.00 8.87 -13.07
N VAL A 244 -27.12 7.87 -13.14
CA VAL A 244 -26.94 6.88 -12.06
C VAL A 244 -25.66 7.23 -11.30
N GLU A 245 -25.81 7.59 -10.03
CA GLU A 245 -24.68 7.82 -9.12
C GLU A 245 -24.61 6.67 -8.10
N CYS A 246 -23.65 5.78 -8.28
CA CYS A 246 -23.43 4.65 -7.38
C CYS A 246 -22.27 4.95 -6.42
N GLY A 247 -22.59 5.25 -5.17
CA GLY A 247 -21.61 5.76 -4.23
C GLY A 247 -22.15 5.95 -2.81
N TRP A 248 -21.36 6.63 -1.98
CA TRP A 248 -21.75 7.07 -0.65
C TRP A 248 -21.12 8.44 -0.38
N THR A 249 -21.66 9.16 0.60
CA THR A 249 -21.16 10.47 1.02
C THR A 249 -20.47 10.36 2.38
N ASP A 250 -19.52 11.25 2.64
CA ASP A 250 -18.78 11.23 3.91
C ASP A 250 -19.66 11.61 5.12
N ASN A 251 -20.67 12.45 4.89
CA ASN A 251 -21.64 12.86 5.90
C ASN A 251 -22.93 13.38 5.27
N ILE A 252 -23.95 13.54 6.12
CA ILE A 252 -25.29 14.02 5.75
C ILE A 252 -25.26 15.41 5.09
N GLY A 253 -24.33 16.27 5.49
CA GLY A 253 -24.14 17.60 4.88
C GLY A 253 -23.73 17.51 3.40
N VAL A 254 -22.74 16.68 3.09
CA VAL A 254 -22.32 16.41 1.70
C VAL A 254 -23.48 15.80 0.91
N GLY A 255 -24.22 14.85 1.47
CA GLY A 255 -25.41 14.28 0.83
C GLY A 255 -26.49 15.33 0.49
N ARG A 256 -26.77 16.26 1.40
CA ARG A 256 -27.67 17.38 1.14
C ARG A 256 -27.16 18.29 0.02
N ALA A 257 -25.86 18.60 0.00
CA ALA A 257 -25.26 19.44 -1.04
C ALA A 257 -25.36 18.80 -2.44
N PHE A 258 -25.11 17.49 -2.55
CA PHE A 258 -25.29 16.76 -3.81
C PHE A 258 -26.77 16.74 -4.27
N ASN A 259 -27.72 16.52 -3.35
CA ASN A 259 -29.15 16.58 -3.66
C ASN A 259 -29.58 17.97 -4.16
N GLU A 260 -29.15 19.02 -3.47
CA GLU A 260 -29.42 20.42 -3.84
C GLU A 260 -28.80 20.77 -5.19
N ALA A 261 -27.56 20.34 -5.43
CA ALA A 261 -26.86 20.54 -6.69
C ALA A 261 -27.60 19.87 -7.87
N ARG A 262 -28.03 18.60 -7.73
CA ARG A 262 -28.84 17.92 -8.76
C ARG A 262 -30.12 18.70 -9.07
N ALA A 263 -30.88 19.06 -8.03
CA ALA A 263 -32.16 19.75 -8.19
C ALA A 263 -32.03 21.13 -8.84
N ARG A 264 -30.92 21.85 -8.59
CA ARG A 264 -30.72 23.21 -9.10
C ARG A 264 -30.01 23.27 -10.45
N ILE A 265 -29.02 22.41 -10.67
CA ILE A 265 -28.14 22.48 -11.85
C ILE A 265 -28.68 21.63 -12.99
N CYS A 266 -29.27 20.47 -12.70
CA CYS A 266 -29.78 19.55 -13.71
C CYS A 266 -31.22 19.05 -13.47
N PRO A 267 -32.21 19.96 -13.31
CA PRO A 267 -33.61 19.60 -13.01
C PRO A 267 -34.29 18.77 -14.10
N SER A 268 -33.79 18.78 -15.33
CA SER A 268 -34.34 18.00 -16.45
C SER A 268 -33.78 16.57 -16.54
N VAL A 269 -32.83 16.21 -15.67
CA VAL A 269 -32.17 14.90 -15.66
C VAL A 269 -32.76 14.04 -14.56
N ARG A 270 -33.25 12.84 -14.91
CA ARG A 270 -33.71 11.86 -13.92
C ARG A 270 -32.50 11.31 -13.16
N SER A 271 -32.48 11.44 -11.85
CA SER A 271 -31.34 10.97 -11.01
C SER A 271 -31.72 9.73 -10.21
N ILE A 272 -30.85 8.72 -10.23
CA ILE A 272 -30.94 7.49 -9.45
C ILE A 272 -29.65 7.38 -8.60
N VAL A 273 -29.80 7.31 -7.28
CA VAL A 273 -28.67 7.18 -6.36
C VAL A 273 -28.67 5.78 -5.77
N LEU A 274 -27.57 5.05 -5.95
CA LEU A 274 -27.39 3.68 -5.47
C LEU A 274 -26.26 3.61 -4.44
N ASP A 275 -26.35 2.70 -3.47
CA ASP A 275 -25.30 2.55 -2.45
C ASP A 275 -24.09 1.80 -2.99
N GLY A 276 -22.99 2.52 -3.24
CA GLY A 276 -21.73 1.96 -3.73
C GLY A 276 -21.01 1.00 -2.75
N ARG A 277 -21.55 0.79 -1.55
CA ARG A 277 -21.06 -0.22 -0.59
C ARG A 277 -21.77 -1.58 -0.76
N SER A 278 -22.84 -1.64 -1.56
CA SER A 278 -23.56 -2.87 -1.87
C SER A 278 -23.07 -3.44 -3.21
N ALA A 279 -22.49 -4.63 -3.19
CA ALA A 279 -22.01 -5.30 -4.41
C ALA A 279 -23.14 -5.48 -5.45
N THR A 280 -24.38 -5.77 -4.99
CA THR A 280 -25.56 -5.91 -5.85
C THR A 280 -25.97 -4.58 -6.50
N GLU A 281 -25.88 -3.48 -5.78
CA GLU A 281 -26.15 -2.14 -6.33
C GLU A 281 -25.08 -1.72 -7.33
N VAL A 282 -23.81 -1.97 -7.01
CA VAL A 282 -22.67 -1.71 -7.92
C VAL A 282 -22.82 -2.51 -9.22
N ALA A 283 -23.17 -3.80 -9.14
CA ALA A 283 -23.42 -4.63 -10.32
C ALA A 283 -24.58 -4.09 -11.17
N ARG A 284 -25.69 -3.69 -10.55
CA ARG A 284 -26.81 -3.06 -11.26
C ARG A 284 -26.42 -1.74 -11.92
N ALA A 285 -25.63 -0.91 -11.25
CA ALA A 285 -25.17 0.37 -11.75
C ALA A 285 -24.32 0.21 -13.02
N TRP A 286 -23.37 -0.73 -13.02
CA TRP A 286 -22.56 -1.05 -14.20
C TRP A 286 -23.42 -1.58 -15.35
N ALA A 287 -24.29 -2.55 -15.07
CA ALA A 287 -25.06 -3.24 -16.11
C ALA A 287 -26.08 -2.34 -16.83
N CYS A 288 -26.69 -1.36 -16.13
CA CYS A 288 -27.73 -0.51 -16.71
C CYS A 288 -27.20 0.64 -17.59
N ALA A 289 -25.91 0.98 -17.45
CA ALA A 289 -25.31 2.19 -17.99
C ALA A 289 -25.07 2.16 -19.51
N ASP A 290 -25.06 3.32 -20.14
CA ASP A 290 -24.74 3.51 -21.56
C ASP A 290 -23.37 4.15 -21.78
N CYS A 291 -22.92 4.96 -20.81
CA CYS A 291 -21.56 5.45 -20.72
C CYS A 291 -21.15 5.66 -19.27
N PHE A 292 -19.84 5.65 -19.02
CA PHE A 292 -19.27 6.02 -17.73
C PHE A 292 -18.73 7.45 -17.77
N CYS A 293 -18.94 8.22 -16.71
CA CYS A 293 -18.40 9.55 -16.55
C CYS A 293 -17.65 9.71 -15.22
N SER A 294 -16.44 10.27 -15.27
CA SER A 294 -15.71 10.70 -14.07
C SER A 294 -14.82 11.90 -14.37
N LEU A 295 -15.22 13.07 -13.88
CA LEU A 295 -14.53 14.34 -14.14
C LEU A 295 -13.66 14.76 -12.94
N SER A 296 -12.64 13.96 -12.65
CA SER A 296 -11.75 14.28 -11.52
C SER A 296 -10.95 15.55 -11.78
N ASP A 297 -10.94 16.41 -10.78
CA ASP A 297 -10.22 17.69 -10.68
C ASP A 297 -9.22 17.66 -9.49
N ASN A 298 -8.95 16.47 -8.96
CA ASN A 298 -8.31 16.31 -7.66
C ASN A 298 -6.94 15.66 -7.76
N VAL A 299 -5.94 16.29 -7.13
CA VAL A 299 -4.54 15.80 -7.06
C VAL A 299 -4.39 14.49 -6.27
N GLN A 300 -5.46 14.01 -5.65
CA GLN A 300 -5.51 12.68 -5.02
C GLN A 300 -5.69 11.57 -6.05
N GLU A 301 -6.36 11.84 -7.18
CA GLU A 301 -6.64 10.83 -8.20
C GLU A 301 -5.41 10.55 -9.05
N SER A 302 -4.97 9.30 -9.03
CA SER A 302 -3.63 8.89 -9.45
C SER A 302 -3.63 7.83 -10.55
N PHE A 303 -4.72 7.06 -10.69
CA PHE A 303 -4.82 5.99 -11.69
C PHE A 303 -6.21 5.92 -12.30
N GLY A 304 -7.26 5.90 -11.48
CA GLY A 304 -8.61 5.62 -11.93
C GLY A 304 -8.89 4.14 -12.15
N LEU A 305 -9.26 3.43 -11.08
CA LEU A 305 -9.81 2.07 -11.21
C LEU A 305 -11.14 2.06 -11.97
N THR A 306 -12.02 3.03 -11.70
CA THR A 306 -13.37 3.05 -12.28
C THR A 306 -13.39 3.25 -13.81
N PRO A 307 -12.48 4.04 -14.44
CA PRO A 307 -12.31 4.01 -15.89
C PRO A 307 -11.95 2.63 -16.47
N ILE A 308 -11.04 1.87 -15.84
CA ILE A 308 -10.68 0.53 -16.36
C ILE A 308 -11.78 -0.50 -16.11
N GLU A 309 -12.56 -0.34 -15.04
CA GLU A 309 -13.78 -1.11 -14.78
C GLU A 309 -14.86 -0.82 -15.82
N ALA A 310 -15.07 0.45 -16.17
CA ALA A 310 -16.00 0.87 -17.21
C ALA A 310 -15.61 0.31 -18.59
N MET A 311 -14.32 0.40 -18.93
CA MET A 311 -13.78 -0.20 -20.16
C MET A 311 -13.99 -1.72 -20.17
N ALA A 312 -13.71 -2.42 -19.07
CA ALA A 312 -13.96 -3.86 -18.95
C ALA A 312 -15.45 -4.22 -19.08
N SER A 313 -16.34 -3.32 -18.65
CA SER A 313 -17.79 -3.39 -18.86
C SER A 313 -18.23 -3.02 -20.29
N GLY A 314 -17.31 -2.68 -21.19
CA GLY A 314 -17.62 -2.29 -22.57
C GLY A 314 -18.34 -0.94 -22.69
N LEU A 315 -18.18 -0.07 -21.69
CA LEU A 315 -18.76 1.28 -21.69
C LEU A 315 -17.74 2.29 -22.22
N PRO A 316 -18.13 3.24 -23.09
CA PRO A 316 -17.27 4.37 -23.37
C PRO A 316 -17.08 5.24 -22.13
N CYS A 317 -15.87 5.76 -21.97
CA CYS A 317 -15.48 6.62 -20.85
C CYS A 317 -15.53 8.10 -21.25
N ILE A 318 -16.19 8.96 -20.47
CA ILE A 318 -16.04 10.41 -20.54
C ILE A 318 -15.33 10.84 -19.26
N VAL A 319 -14.05 11.14 -19.37
CA VAL A 319 -13.18 11.41 -18.22
C VAL A 319 -12.45 12.73 -18.41
N THR A 320 -11.93 13.33 -17.36
CA THR A 320 -11.01 14.46 -17.51
C THR A 320 -9.68 14.02 -18.13
N ASP A 321 -9.02 14.90 -18.88
CA ASP A 321 -7.63 14.76 -19.32
C ASP A 321 -6.67 15.02 -18.16
N TRP A 322 -6.84 14.23 -17.11
CA TRP A 322 -6.26 14.40 -15.78
C TRP A 322 -5.49 13.14 -15.37
N ASP A 323 -4.28 13.33 -14.84
CA ASP A 323 -3.42 12.31 -14.21
C ASP A 323 -3.59 10.89 -14.81
N GLY A 324 -3.84 9.87 -13.99
CA GLY A 324 -3.94 8.48 -14.39
C GLY A 324 -5.05 8.15 -15.39
N TYR A 325 -6.06 9.02 -15.54
CA TYR A 325 -7.06 8.85 -16.60
C TYR A 325 -6.44 9.03 -17.99
N ARG A 326 -5.41 9.88 -18.12
CA ARG A 326 -4.66 10.08 -19.36
C ARG A 326 -3.94 8.81 -19.82
N ASP A 327 -3.46 8.00 -18.88
CA ASP A 327 -2.74 6.76 -19.16
C ASP A 327 -3.69 5.58 -19.41
N THR A 328 -4.86 5.60 -18.78
CA THR A 328 -5.85 4.52 -18.90
C THR A 328 -6.73 4.68 -20.14
N VAL A 329 -7.30 5.86 -20.38
CA VAL A 329 -8.26 6.12 -21.47
C VAL A 329 -7.59 6.83 -22.65
N ARG A 330 -7.69 6.25 -23.86
CA ARG A 330 -7.20 6.89 -25.08
C ARG A 330 -8.32 7.71 -25.73
N ASP A 331 -8.06 9.01 -25.87
CA ASP A 331 -9.02 9.96 -26.44
C ASP A 331 -9.44 9.56 -27.87
N GLY A 332 -10.75 9.60 -28.13
CA GLY A 332 -11.37 9.22 -29.39
C GLY A 332 -11.37 7.72 -29.70
N LEU A 333 -10.74 6.88 -28.88
CA LEU A 333 -10.65 5.42 -29.11
C LEU A 333 -11.45 4.62 -28.09
N ASP A 334 -11.27 4.92 -26.80
CA ASP A 334 -11.95 4.20 -25.70
C ASP A 334 -13.04 5.07 -25.05
N GLY A 335 -13.08 6.35 -25.45
CA GLY A 335 -13.85 7.39 -24.79
C GLY A 335 -13.35 8.78 -25.19
N PHE A 336 -13.76 9.80 -24.43
CA PHE A 336 -13.31 11.18 -24.59
C PHE A 336 -12.65 11.71 -23.32
N ARG A 337 -11.53 12.41 -23.49
CA ARG A 337 -10.87 13.13 -22.42
C ARG A 337 -11.19 14.62 -22.49
N VAL A 338 -11.74 15.15 -21.40
CA VAL A 338 -12.16 16.54 -21.28
C VAL A 338 -11.01 17.40 -20.74
N PRO A 339 -10.64 18.50 -21.42
CA PRO A 339 -9.57 19.39 -20.96
C PRO A 339 -9.77 19.91 -19.53
N THR A 340 -8.65 20.12 -18.81
CA THR A 340 -8.61 20.73 -17.49
C THR A 340 -7.57 21.85 -17.44
N LEU A 341 -7.77 22.82 -16.54
CA LEU A 341 -6.84 23.93 -16.31
C LEU A 341 -6.54 24.06 -14.82
N ALA A 342 -5.27 24.11 -14.46
CA ALA A 342 -4.80 24.37 -13.10
C ALA A 342 -4.01 25.70 -13.08
N PRO A 343 -3.97 26.40 -11.93
CA PRO A 343 -3.16 27.60 -11.78
C PRO A 343 -1.65 27.27 -11.87
N PRO A 344 -0.80 28.25 -12.21
CA PRO A 344 0.65 28.06 -12.23
C PRO A 344 1.21 27.82 -10.81
N ALA A 345 2.42 27.28 -10.74
CA ALA A 345 3.16 27.11 -9.48
C ALA A 345 3.33 28.45 -8.75
N GLY A 346 3.32 28.43 -7.41
CA GLY A 346 3.46 29.61 -6.54
C GLY A 346 2.14 30.21 -6.05
N VAL A 347 1.02 29.91 -6.70
CA VAL A 347 -0.32 30.44 -6.32
C VAL A 347 -0.88 29.81 -5.03
N ALA A 348 -0.30 28.69 -4.58
CA ALA A 348 -0.80 27.88 -3.45
C ALA A 348 0.22 27.69 -2.32
N ALA A 349 1.21 28.59 -2.19
CA ALA A 349 2.26 28.46 -1.16
C ALA A 349 1.69 28.51 0.26
N ASP A 350 0.64 29.31 0.49
CA ASP A 350 -0.09 29.39 1.74
C ASP A 350 -0.79 28.07 2.09
N LEU A 351 -1.34 27.35 1.10
CA LEU A 351 -1.95 26.04 1.29
C LEU A 351 -0.94 25.00 1.78
N VAL A 352 0.30 25.06 1.28
CA VAL A 352 1.39 24.18 1.76
C VAL A 352 1.71 24.48 3.22
N LEU A 353 1.90 25.74 3.60
CA LEU A 353 2.20 26.12 4.97
C LEU A 353 1.07 25.71 5.93
N GLN A 354 -0.18 25.95 5.56
CA GLN A 354 -1.33 25.55 6.36
C GLN A 354 -1.43 24.03 6.51
N HIS A 355 -1.06 23.27 5.47
CA HIS A 355 -1.04 21.81 5.55
C HIS A 355 0.11 21.30 6.45
N VAL A 356 1.28 21.92 6.40
CA VAL A 356 2.45 21.57 7.23
C VAL A 356 2.20 21.84 8.72
N PHE A 357 1.58 22.97 9.05
CA PHE A 357 1.26 23.33 10.44
C PHE A 357 -0.04 22.69 10.95
N ASP A 358 -0.63 21.75 10.20
CA ASP A 358 -1.91 21.09 10.50
C ASP A 358 -3.06 22.08 10.79
N VAL A 359 -2.96 23.30 10.26
CA VAL A 359 -4.01 24.33 10.32
C VAL A 359 -5.21 23.89 9.50
N ARG A 360 -4.96 23.12 8.43
CA ARG A 360 -6.00 22.49 7.60
C ARG A 360 -5.72 21.00 7.41
N PRO A 361 -6.71 20.13 7.66
CA PRO A 361 -6.59 18.71 7.36
C PRO A 361 -6.33 18.45 5.88
N TYR A 362 -5.74 17.29 5.58
CA TYR A 362 -5.44 16.83 4.21
C TYR A 362 -6.60 17.01 3.22
N GLY A 363 -7.83 16.62 3.61
CA GLY A 363 -9.02 16.74 2.76
C GLY A 363 -9.35 18.18 2.34
N THR A 364 -9.01 19.17 3.16
CA THR A 364 -9.17 20.58 2.83
C THR A 364 -8.05 21.05 1.89
N TYR A 365 -6.80 20.63 2.10
CA TYR A 365 -5.68 20.93 1.21
C TYR A 365 -5.97 20.50 -0.24
N ILE A 366 -6.35 19.24 -0.44
CA ILE A 366 -6.69 18.73 -1.79
C ILE A 366 -7.98 19.34 -2.34
N GLY A 367 -8.94 19.67 -1.45
CA GLY A 367 -10.20 20.30 -1.85
C GLY A 367 -10.01 21.73 -2.36
N HIS A 368 -9.09 22.50 -1.78
CA HIS A 368 -8.74 23.84 -2.28
C HIS A 368 -8.03 23.78 -3.63
N ALA A 369 -7.11 22.82 -3.82
CA ALA A 369 -6.47 22.61 -5.11
C ALA A 369 -7.49 22.24 -6.20
N ALA A 370 -8.46 21.38 -5.86
CA ALA A 370 -9.56 21.03 -6.77
C ALA A 370 -10.49 22.22 -7.06
N ALA A 371 -10.83 23.03 -6.06
CA ALA A 371 -11.73 24.18 -6.22
C ALA A 371 -11.21 25.25 -7.20
N ILE A 372 -9.90 25.30 -7.44
CA ILE A 372 -9.27 26.21 -8.41
C ILE A 372 -8.77 25.49 -9.67
N THR A 373 -9.12 24.21 -9.83
CA THR A 373 -8.89 23.43 -11.04
C THR A 373 -10.17 23.43 -11.87
N ALA A 374 -10.12 23.98 -13.08
CA ALA A 374 -11.27 24.05 -13.95
C ALA A 374 -11.37 22.81 -14.86
N VAL A 375 -12.60 22.34 -15.06
CA VAL A 375 -12.96 21.33 -16.08
C VAL A 375 -13.73 22.02 -17.20
N ASP A 376 -13.41 21.72 -18.45
CA ASP A 376 -14.09 22.30 -19.60
C ASP A 376 -15.52 21.78 -19.76
N CYS A 377 -16.50 22.58 -19.33
CA CYS A 377 -17.92 22.23 -19.40
C CYS A 377 -18.47 22.14 -20.84
N GLU A 378 -17.90 22.87 -21.80
CA GLU A 378 -18.34 22.83 -23.20
C GLU A 378 -17.86 21.54 -23.86
N ALA A 379 -16.58 21.21 -23.68
CA ALA A 379 -16.03 19.93 -24.13
C ALA A 379 -16.73 18.73 -23.46
N THR A 380 -17.09 18.85 -22.18
CA THR A 380 -17.88 17.82 -21.48
C THR A 380 -19.25 17.63 -22.15
N THR A 381 -19.95 18.73 -22.47
CA THR A 381 -21.25 18.67 -23.14
C THR A 381 -21.12 18.04 -24.53
N ALA A 382 -20.12 18.46 -25.31
CA ALA A 382 -19.88 17.92 -26.65
C ALA A 382 -19.54 16.42 -26.63
N ALA A 383 -18.75 15.96 -25.65
CA ALA A 383 -18.46 14.53 -25.48
C ALA A 383 -19.74 13.72 -25.21
N PHE A 384 -20.61 14.22 -24.34
CA PHE A 384 -21.91 13.59 -24.08
C PHE A 384 -22.81 13.57 -25.32
N GLU A 385 -22.91 14.67 -26.07
CA GLU A 385 -23.71 14.73 -27.30
C GLU A 385 -23.24 13.71 -28.33
N ARG A 386 -21.92 13.54 -28.49
CA ARG A 386 -21.34 12.53 -29.41
C ARG A 386 -21.70 11.11 -29.00
N VAL A 387 -21.56 10.77 -27.72
CA VAL A 387 -21.82 9.39 -27.24
C VAL A 387 -23.31 9.08 -27.21
N ALA A 388 -24.16 10.04 -26.85
CA ALA A 388 -25.61 9.86 -26.81
C ALA A 388 -26.27 9.88 -28.20
N GLY A 389 -25.74 10.69 -29.13
CA GLY A 389 -26.29 10.88 -30.47
C GLY A 389 -25.91 9.79 -31.47
N ASP A 390 -24.85 9.01 -31.21
CA ASP A 390 -24.34 7.99 -32.13
C ASP A 390 -24.18 6.62 -31.42
N PRO A 391 -25.20 5.74 -31.52
CA PRO A 391 -25.14 4.40 -30.94
C PRO A 391 -24.01 3.53 -31.48
N GLU A 392 -23.61 3.73 -32.73
CA GLU A 392 -22.54 2.95 -33.37
C GLU A 392 -21.18 3.39 -32.84
N LEU A 393 -20.93 4.70 -32.76
CA LEU A 393 -19.73 5.24 -32.10
C LEU A 393 -19.62 4.73 -30.66
N ARG A 394 -20.71 4.80 -29.88
CA ARG A 394 -20.74 4.27 -28.50
C ARG A 394 -20.31 2.80 -28.43
N ARG A 395 -20.81 1.96 -29.34
CA ARG A 395 -20.46 0.54 -29.42
C ARG A 395 -18.98 0.34 -29.79
N GLN A 396 -18.46 1.13 -30.72
CA GLN A 396 -17.05 1.07 -31.15
C GLN A 396 -16.10 1.47 -30.02
N LEU A 397 -16.39 2.58 -29.34
CA LEU A 397 -15.60 3.07 -28.20
C LEU A 397 -15.59 2.04 -27.06
N GLY A 398 -16.77 1.52 -26.69
CA GLY A 398 -16.91 0.49 -25.67
C GLY A 398 -16.15 -0.80 -26.01
N ALA A 399 -16.23 -1.27 -27.25
CA ALA A 399 -15.50 -2.45 -27.70
C ALA A 399 -13.97 -2.24 -27.72
N SER A 400 -13.50 -1.04 -28.07
CA SER A 400 -12.08 -0.68 -27.97
C SER A 400 -11.60 -0.67 -26.51
N GLY A 401 -12.37 -0.04 -25.62
CA GLY A 401 -12.10 -0.03 -24.19
C GLY A 401 -12.01 -1.45 -23.61
N ALA A 402 -12.97 -2.33 -23.94
CA ALA A 402 -12.98 -3.71 -23.46
C ALA A 402 -11.74 -4.51 -23.92
N ARG A 403 -11.30 -4.33 -25.17
CA ARG A 403 -10.05 -4.95 -25.65
C ARG A 403 -8.84 -4.43 -24.86
N ARG A 404 -8.73 -3.11 -24.70
CA ARG A 404 -7.63 -2.50 -23.94
C ARG A 404 -7.62 -2.98 -22.48
N ALA A 405 -8.77 -3.05 -21.83
CA ALA A 405 -8.89 -3.57 -20.47
C ALA A 405 -8.34 -5.00 -20.38
N ARG A 406 -8.74 -5.88 -21.30
CA ARG A 406 -8.26 -7.26 -21.35
C ARG A 406 -6.75 -7.37 -21.62
N GLU A 407 -6.22 -6.55 -22.52
CA GLU A 407 -4.84 -6.64 -22.98
C GLU A 407 -3.82 -5.97 -22.03
N ALA A 408 -4.22 -4.90 -21.33
CA ALA A 408 -3.30 -4.07 -20.55
C ALA A 408 -3.60 -4.04 -19.04
N PHE A 409 -4.86 -4.25 -18.64
CA PHE A 409 -5.31 -4.04 -17.26
C PHE A 409 -5.89 -5.30 -16.62
N ASP A 410 -6.03 -6.41 -17.35
CA ASP A 410 -6.49 -7.65 -16.74
C ASP A 410 -5.49 -8.11 -15.67
N TRP A 411 -5.99 -8.56 -14.53
CA TRP A 411 -5.15 -9.01 -13.43
C TRP A 411 -4.14 -10.09 -13.84
N SER A 412 -4.47 -10.95 -14.81
CA SER A 412 -3.50 -11.93 -15.33
C SER A 412 -2.28 -11.28 -16.01
N VAL A 413 -2.48 -10.14 -16.68
CA VAL A 413 -1.42 -9.35 -17.31
C VAL A 413 -0.62 -8.58 -16.26
N VAL A 414 -1.32 -7.94 -15.31
CA VAL A 414 -0.69 -7.14 -14.25
C VAL A 414 0.20 -8.01 -13.36
N ILE A 415 -0.28 -9.19 -12.92
CA ILE A 415 0.53 -10.11 -12.10
C ILE A 415 1.78 -10.58 -12.86
N ARG A 416 1.68 -10.82 -14.17
CA ARG A 416 2.86 -11.16 -15.01
C ARG A 416 3.88 -10.03 -15.08
N ALA A 417 3.42 -8.78 -15.12
CA ALA A 417 4.32 -7.62 -15.07
C ALA A 417 5.07 -7.53 -13.73
N TYR A 418 4.41 -7.83 -12.60
CA TYR A 418 5.06 -7.92 -11.29
C TYR A 418 6.11 -9.05 -11.24
N GLU A 419 5.79 -10.24 -11.71
CA GLU A 419 6.74 -11.37 -11.77
C GLU A 419 7.98 -11.03 -12.62
N THR A 420 7.75 -10.35 -13.75
CA THR A 420 8.84 -9.87 -14.63
C THR A 420 9.72 -8.86 -13.91
N LEU A 421 9.11 -7.86 -13.25
CA LEU A 421 9.83 -6.89 -12.45
C LEU A 421 10.68 -7.57 -11.37
N TRP A 422 10.12 -8.50 -10.60
CA TRP A 422 10.88 -9.17 -9.54
C TRP A 422 12.03 -10.03 -10.08
N ALA A 423 11.87 -10.63 -11.27
CA ALA A 423 12.96 -11.30 -11.97
C ALA A 423 14.08 -10.31 -12.34
N GLU A 424 13.74 -9.17 -12.96
CA GLU A 424 14.72 -8.13 -13.30
C GLU A 424 15.48 -7.62 -12.07
N LEU A 425 14.76 -7.37 -10.96
CA LEU A 425 15.39 -6.92 -9.71
C LEU A 425 16.36 -7.98 -9.17
N ALA A 426 16.03 -9.27 -9.27
CA ALA A 426 16.93 -10.35 -8.88
C ALA A 426 18.19 -10.41 -9.76
N GLU A 427 18.07 -10.18 -11.06
CA GLU A 427 19.20 -10.11 -12.00
C GLU A 427 20.13 -8.94 -11.67
N ILE A 428 19.57 -7.73 -11.48
CA ILE A 428 20.33 -6.53 -11.09
C ILE A 428 21.07 -6.77 -9.77
N ARG A 429 20.37 -7.33 -8.78
CA ARG A 429 20.95 -7.66 -7.46
C ARG A 429 22.11 -8.63 -7.59
N THR A 430 21.93 -9.71 -8.34
CA THR A 430 22.96 -10.75 -8.54
C THR A 430 24.18 -10.19 -9.26
N ALA A 431 23.99 -9.34 -10.27
CA ALA A 431 25.08 -8.67 -10.98
C ALA A 431 25.85 -7.72 -10.06
N ALA A 432 25.15 -6.91 -9.25
CA ALA A 432 25.76 -5.96 -8.33
C ALA A 432 26.60 -6.63 -7.23
N ILE A 433 26.15 -7.78 -6.71
CA ILE A 433 26.93 -8.57 -5.73
C ILE A 433 28.25 -9.06 -6.33
N ARG A 434 28.24 -9.50 -7.59
CA ARG A 434 29.46 -9.98 -8.28
C ARG A 434 30.48 -8.86 -8.49
N GLN A 435 30.02 -7.65 -8.81
CA GLN A 435 30.89 -6.51 -9.13
C GLN A 435 31.48 -5.83 -7.89
N HIS A 436 30.77 -5.85 -6.76
CA HIS A 436 31.16 -5.12 -5.56
C HIS A 436 30.93 -5.96 -4.29
N PRO A 437 31.79 -6.91 -3.92
CA PRO A 437 31.64 -7.66 -2.67
C PRO A 437 31.54 -6.72 -1.46
N LEU A 438 30.69 -7.06 -0.48
CA LEU A 438 30.43 -6.22 0.68
C LEU A 438 31.73 -5.87 1.41
N GLN A 439 31.94 -4.58 1.70
CA GLN A 439 32.96 -4.18 2.67
C GLN A 439 32.53 -4.72 4.04
N ALA A 440 33.48 -5.33 4.77
CA ALA A 440 33.23 -6.19 5.94
C ALA A 440 32.57 -5.51 7.16
N LYS A 441 32.23 -4.22 7.11
CA LYS A 441 31.60 -3.52 8.24
C LYS A 441 30.11 -3.27 7.96
N PRO A 442 29.19 -3.88 8.74
CA PRO A 442 27.78 -3.56 8.62
C PRO A 442 27.57 -2.07 8.95
N VAL A 443 26.84 -1.38 8.07
CA VAL A 443 26.39 -0.01 8.35
C VAL A 443 25.35 -0.10 9.46
N ARG A 444 25.57 0.61 10.56
CA ARG A 444 24.67 0.61 11.72
C ARG A 444 23.41 1.43 11.40
N TRP A 445 22.24 0.89 11.74
CA TRP A 445 20.98 1.64 11.72
C TRP A 445 20.98 2.58 12.92
N ALA A 446 21.30 3.86 12.69
CA ALA A 446 21.66 4.80 13.76
C ALA A 446 20.57 4.99 14.83
N GLU A 447 19.30 4.91 14.45
CA GLU A 447 18.16 5.05 15.36
C GLU A 447 17.71 3.71 15.99
N HIS A 448 18.36 2.59 15.63
CA HIS A 448 18.08 1.23 16.14
C HIS A 448 19.37 0.53 16.61
N LEU A 449 20.27 1.28 17.25
CA LEU A 449 21.45 0.70 17.90
C LEU A 449 21.02 -0.25 19.03
N ASP A 450 21.83 -1.28 19.28
CA ASP A 450 21.63 -2.15 20.44
C ASP A 450 21.61 -1.28 21.71
N PRO A 451 20.65 -1.47 22.64
CA PRO A 451 20.53 -0.59 23.81
C PRO A 451 21.78 -0.59 24.69
N PHE A 452 22.56 -1.68 24.71
CA PHE A 452 23.81 -1.76 25.47
C PHE A 452 25.02 -1.17 24.71
N ASP A 453 24.86 -0.84 23.42
CA ASP A 453 25.79 0.00 22.65
C ASP A 453 25.39 1.48 22.77
N LEU A 454 24.10 1.81 22.56
CA LEU A 454 23.56 3.17 22.63
C LEU A 454 23.73 3.81 24.03
N PHE A 455 23.49 3.02 25.08
CA PHE A 455 23.57 3.47 26.48
C PHE A 455 24.77 2.85 27.21
N ALA A 456 25.85 2.53 26.48
CA ALA A 456 27.04 1.86 27.04
C ALA A 456 27.70 2.61 28.22
N SER A 457 27.49 3.92 28.34
CA SER A 457 28.04 4.75 29.42
C SER A 457 27.16 4.83 30.68
N TYR A 458 25.97 4.23 30.67
CA TYR A 458 25.02 4.31 31.79
C TYR A 458 25.38 3.38 32.95
N PRO A 459 25.72 2.09 32.73
CA PRO A 459 26.09 1.22 33.83
C PRO A 459 27.52 1.51 34.32
N SER A 460 27.77 1.31 35.62
CA SER A 460 29.12 1.45 36.21
C SER A 460 30.15 0.48 35.63
N ALA A 461 29.69 -0.60 35.01
CA ALA A 461 30.50 -1.56 34.28
C ALA A 461 29.66 -2.34 33.26
N MET A 462 30.29 -2.71 32.15
CA MET A 462 29.75 -3.68 31.20
C MET A 462 30.22 -5.09 31.58
N LEU A 463 29.38 -6.11 31.36
CA LEU A 463 29.75 -7.50 31.57
C LEU A 463 30.91 -7.88 30.63
N GLN A 464 31.97 -8.46 31.19
CA GLN A 464 33.16 -8.88 30.43
C GLN A 464 33.30 -10.39 30.41
N ALA A 465 33.90 -10.92 29.35
CA ALA A 465 34.17 -12.35 29.15
C ALA A 465 34.88 -13.02 30.36
N LYS A 466 35.79 -12.28 31.01
CA LYS A 466 36.61 -12.75 32.14
C LYS A 466 35.99 -12.55 33.52
N MET A 467 34.80 -11.95 33.62
CA MET A 467 34.12 -11.83 34.91
C MET A 467 33.71 -13.22 35.42
N HIS A 468 33.75 -13.43 36.73
CA HIS A 468 33.44 -14.71 37.35
C HIS A 468 31.96 -14.76 37.76
N ILE A 469 31.29 -15.84 37.39
CA ILE A 469 29.90 -16.11 37.72
C ILE A 469 29.85 -17.17 38.81
N ARG A 470 29.06 -16.95 39.87
CA ARG A 470 28.78 -17.97 40.89
C ARG A 470 27.33 -17.92 41.37
N LEU A 471 26.76 -19.08 41.73
CA LEU A 471 25.46 -19.13 42.39
C LEU A 471 25.55 -18.54 43.79
N LEU A 472 24.46 -17.88 44.20
CA LEU A 472 24.25 -17.46 45.58
C LEU A 472 23.39 -18.51 46.30
N PRO A 473 23.50 -18.65 47.64
CA PRO A 473 22.80 -19.69 48.40
C PRO A 473 21.30 -19.75 48.14
N ASP A 474 20.65 -18.59 48.02
CA ASP A 474 19.21 -18.49 47.79
C ASP A 474 18.77 -19.11 46.45
N ALA A 475 19.67 -19.18 45.46
CA ALA A 475 19.39 -19.82 44.19
C ALA A 475 19.28 -21.35 44.27
N GLU A 476 19.72 -21.94 45.39
CA GLU A 476 19.62 -23.38 45.64
C GLU A 476 18.39 -23.78 46.46
N THR A 477 17.56 -22.80 46.84
CA THR A 477 16.37 -22.98 47.68
C THR A 477 15.08 -22.71 46.91
N ASP A 478 13.94 -22.93 47.55
CA ASP A 478 12.61 -22.58 47.02
C ASP A 478 12.49 -21.07 46.70
N ALA A 479 13.35 -20.23 47.29
CA ALA A 479 13.44 -18.79 47.00
C ALA A 479 13.78 -18.48 45.53
N PHE A 480 14.39 -19.43 44.79
CA PHE A 480 14.64 -19.28 43.36
C PHE A 480 13.35 -19.17 42.57
N GLU A 481 12.41 -20.08 42.81
CA GLU A 481 11.12 -20.09 42.11
C GLU A 481 10.22 -18.98 42.65
N GLU A 482 10.24 -18.74 43.97
CA GLU A 482 9.50 -17.65 44.59
C GLU A 482 9.88 -16.29 43.99
N ARG A 483 11.18 -15.92 43.96
CA ARG A 483 11.65 -14.62 43.43
C ARG A 483 11.33 -14.44 41.96
N LEU A 484 11.46 -15.49 41.16
CA LEU A 484 11.16 -15.43 39.74
C LEU A 484 9.65 -15.38 39.50
N SER A 485 8.83 -16.02 40.34
CA SER A 485 7.37 -16.02 40.21
C SER A 485 6.70 -14.67 40.57
N LEU A 486 7.43 -13.72 41.17
CA LEU A 486 6.90 -12.40 41.51
C LEU A 486 6.42 -11.64 40.25
N SER A 487 5.26 -11.00 40.33
CA SER A 487 4.67 -10.24 39.20
C SER A 487 5.55 -9.06 38.74
N ILE A 488 6.30 -8.42 39.65
CA ILE A 488 7.33 -7.43 39.33
C ILE A 488 8.51 -8.02 38.54
N ALA A 489 8.78 -9.32 38.70
CA ALA A 489 9.86 -10.04 38.03
C ALA A 489 9.47 -10.55 36.64
N MET A 490 8.18 -10.89 36.42
CA MET A 490 7.72 -11.65 35.26
C MET A 490 6.65 -10.96 34.39
N ASN A 491 6.32 -9.69 34.61
CA ASN A 491 5.42 -8.95 33.71
C ASN A 491 6.05 -8.76 32.31
N ASN A 492 5.84 -9.73 31.41
CA ASN A 492 5.98 -9.65 29.94
C ASN A 492 7.34 -9.27 29.32
N VAL A 493 8.45 -9.20 30.08
CA VAL A 493 9.74 -8.71 29.54
C VAL A 493 10.46 -9.71 28.62
N MET A 494 10.25 -11.02 28.79
CA MET A 494 11.04 -12.06 28.10
C MET A 494 10.29 -12.84 27.00
N GLY A 495 9.05 -12.45 26.66
CA GLY A 495 8.28 -13.08 25.58
C GLY A 495 7.87 -14.54 25.81
N GLY A 496 7.64 -14.95 27.07
CA GLY A 496 7.26 -16.30 27.48
C GLY A 496 7.68 -16.59 28.92
N ASP A 497 7.41 -17.80 29.42
CA ASP A 497 7.88 -18.25 30.75
C ASP A 497 9.41 -18.52 30.69
N PRO A 498 10.24 -17.70 31.36
CA PRO A 498 11.68 -17.90 31.37
C PRO A 498 12.12 -19.01 32.33
N LEU A 499 11.25 -19.47 33.24
CA LEU A 499 11.62 -20.33 34.36
C LEU A 499 12.31 -21.64 33.93
N PRO A 500 11.87 -22.37 32.89
CA PRO A 500 12.56 -23.58 32.43
C PRO A 500 14.00 -23.30 31.97
N ALA A 501 14.22 -22.19 31.24
CA ALA A 501 15.54 -21.81 30.77
C ALA A 501 16.44 -21.35 31.93
N LEU A 502 15.89 -20.61 32.90
CA LEU A 502 16.63 -20.18 34.09
C LEU A 502 17.01 -21.37 35.00
N LYS A 503 16.13 -22.38 35.13
CA LYS A 503 16.45 -23.63 35.86
C LYS A 503 17.63 -24.35 35.21
N GLN A 504 17.67 -24.44 33.88
CA GLN A 504 18.82 -25.01 33.17
C GLN A 504 20.12 -24.22 33.38
N LEU A 505 20.05 -22.88 33.40
CA LEU A 505 21.20 -22.03 33.70
C LEU A 505 21.70 -22.26 35.13
N ARG A 506 20.78 -22.32 36.11
CA ARG A 506 21.08 -22.63 37.52
C ARG A 506 21.77 -23.98 37.65
N ASP A 507 21.20 -25.03 37.07
CA ASP A 507 21.71 -26.39 37.23
C ASP A 507 23.13 -26.54 36.67
N ARG A 508 23.47 -25.75 35.64
CA ARG A 508 24.85 -25.69 35.11
C ARG A 508 25.82 -25.00 36.07
N LEU A 509 25.41 -23.90 36.67
CA LEU A 509 26.27 -23.17 37.63
C LEU A 509 26.49 -23.93 38.95
N ARG A 510 25.73 -24.99 39.24
CA ARG A 510 25.99 -25.90 40.38
C ARG A 510 27.33 -26.65 40.24
N THR A 511 27.89 -26.73 39.04
CA THR A 511 29.19 -27.36 38.80
C THR A 511 30.36 -26.55 39.35
N GLY A 512 30.13 -25.30 39.75
CA GLY A 512 31.11 -24.41 40.39
C GLY A 512 31.19 -23.03 39.69
N PRO A 513 31.91 -22.07 40.31
CA PRO A 513 32.17 -20.77 39.69
C PRO A 513 32.91 -20.91 38.35
N CYS A 514 32.57 -20.07 37.37
CA CYS A 514 33.25 -20.06 36.07
C CYS A 514 33.26 -18.66 35.44
N GLU A 515 34.16 -18.43 34.48
CA GLU A 515 34.16 -17.18 33.70
C GLU A 515 32.93 -17.10 32.77
N VAL A 516 32.47 -15.88 32.46
CA VAL A 516 31.36 -15.64 31.52
C VAL A 516 31.60 -16.33 30.17
N GLU A 517 32.81 -16.26 29.62
CA GLU A 517 33.14 -16.91 28.35
C GLU A 517 33.01 -18.43 28.43
N THR A 518 33.55 -19.03 29.51
CA THR A 518 33.45 -20.47 29.76
C THR A 518 31.98 -20.89 29.89
N PHE A 519 31.18 -20.13 30.63
CA PHE A 519 29.74 -20.37 30.77
C PHE A 519 29.02 -20.35 29.41
N LEU A 520 29.23 -19.31 28.59
CA LEU A 520 28.63 -19.19 27.27
C LEU A 520 29.16 -20.21 26.26
N GLY A 521 30.37 -20.74 26.47
CA GLY A 521 30.98 -21.78 25.65
C GLY A 521 30.16 -23.07 25.58
N HIS A 522 29.34 -23.35 26.59
CA HIS A 522 28.46 -24.52 26.65
C HIS A 522 27.13 -24.36 25.89
N TYR A 523 26.92 -23.22 25.23
CA TYR A 523 25.76 -22.90 24.43
C TYR A 523 26.13 -22.79 22.95
N ARG A 524 25.23 -23.26 22.08
CA ARG A 524 25.37 -23.04 20.64
C ARG A 524 25.40 -21.53 20.37
N PRO A 525 26.11 -21.05 19.34
CA PRO A 525 26.16 -19.63 19.02
C PRO A 525 24.79 -18.93 18.99
N ALA A 526 23.76 -19.60 18.46
CA ALA A 526 22.39 -19.08 18.42
C ALA A 526 21.72 -18.91 19.80
N ASP A 527 22.15 -19.68 20.80
CA ASP A 527 21.56 -19.68 22.15
C ASP A 527 22.30 -18.77 23.14
N ARG A 528 23.53 -18.34 22.82
CA ARG A 528 24.40 -17.56 23.71
C ARG A 528 23.77 -16.26 24.19
N THR A 529 23.11 -15.53 23.29
CA THR A 529 22.43 -14.26 23.64
C THR A 529 21.29 -14.49 24.63
N ARG A 530 20.53 -15.59 24.47
CA ARG A 530 19.45 -15.96 25.39
C ARG A 530 20.00 -16.35 26.76
N ALA A 531 21.08 -17.15 26.79
CA ALA A 531 21.76 -17.53 28.01
C ALA A 531 22.32 -16.31 28.76
N LEU A 532 22.94 -15.36 28.05
CA LEU A 532 23.47 -14.12 28.60
C LEU A 532 22.38 -13.24 29.23
N ARG A 533 21.23 -13.08 28.55
CA ARG A 533 20.07 -12.35 29.08
C ARG A 533 19.53 -13.03 30.34
N GLY A 534 19.44 -14.36 30.34
CA GLY A 534 19.02 -15.15 31.51
C GLY A 534 19.98 -15.00 32.69
N LEU A 535 21.29 -15.01 32.44
CA LEU A 535 22.32 -14.76 33.45
C LEU A 535 22.17 -13.37 34.09
N MET A 536 22.02 -12.32 33.29
CA MET A 536 21.82 -10.96 33.78
C MET A 536 20.52 -10.83 34.59
N LEU A 537 19.48 -11.56 34.21
CA LEU A 537 18.22 -11.62 34.95
C LEU A 537 18.40 -12.30 36.32
N MET A 538 19.12 -13.44 36.37
CA MET A 538 19.47 -14.10 37.64
C MET A 538 20.31 -13.20 38.56
N ALA A 539 21.27 -12.44 37.99
CA ALA A 539 22.05 -11.47 38.76
C ALA A 539 21.17 -10.33 39.31
N LYS A 540 20.23 -9.82 38.51
CA LYS A 540 19.26 -8.78 38.93
C LYS A 540 18.41 -9.21 40.12
N PHE A 541 18.05 -10.50 40.23
CA PHE A 541 17.28 -11.05 41.36
C PHE A 541 18.14 -11.59 42.51
N GLY A 542 19.45 -11.31 42.49
CA GLY A 542 20.35 -11.76 43.55
C GLY A 542 20.46 -13.28 43.66
N LEU A 543 20.33 -13.99 42.54
CA LEU A 543 20.49 -15.45 42.45
C LEU A 543 21.90 -15.84 42.02
N VAL A 544 22.59 -14.91 41.36
CA VAL A 544 23.96 -15.08 40.86
C VAL A 544 24.76 -13.84 41.20
N ALA A 545 26.01 -14.02 41.62
CA ALA A 545 26.99 -12.95 41.69
C ALA A 545 27.88 -12.96 40.44
N ILE A 546 28.21 -11.76 39.96
CA ILE A 546 29.12 -11.53 38.85
C ILE A 546 30.24 -10.64 39.38
N ASP A 547 31.38 -11.26 39.63
CA ASP A 547 32.54 -10.63 40.25
C ASP A 547 33.54 -10.22 39.15
N LYS A 548 34.26 -9.12 39.38
CA LYS A 548 35.35 -8.71 38.48
C LYS A 548 36.44 -9.80 38.43
N PRO A 549 37.20 -9.88 37.31
CA PRO A 549 38.29 -10.85 37.17
C PRO A 549 39.27 -10.84 38.35
#